data_AF-A0A7Z9UBS8-F1
#
_entry.id   AF-A0A7Z9UBS8-F1
#
_cell.length_a   1.000
_cell.length_b   1.000
_cell.length_c   1.000
_cell.angle_alpha   90.00
_cell.angle_beta   90.00
_cell.angle_gamma   90.00
#
_symmetry.space_group_name_H-M   'P 1'
#
loop_
_entity.id
_entity.type
_entity.pdbx_description
1 polymer ?
#
loop_
_entity_poly.entity_id
_entity_poly.type
_entity_poly.pdbx_seq_one_letter_code
_entity_poly.pdbx_strand_id
1 'polypeptide(L)'
;MSTAMLTYLFVGASFSLYIGIAIWSRAGSTKEFYVAGGGVHPIANGMATAADWMSAASFISMAGIIAFLGYDGSVYLLGWTGGYVLLALLLAPYLRKFGQFTVPDFIGERYYSKAARIVAVICLIFISFT
;
A
#
# COMPACT_ATOMS: atom_id res chain seq x y z
N MET A 1 -2.75 -16.84 31.35
CA MET A 1 -3.39 -15.75 30.59
C MET A 1 -4.39 -16.38 29.63
N SER A 2 -5.62 -15.88 29.52
CA SER A 2 -6.56 -16.38 28.51
C SER A 2 -6.14 -15.91 27.11
N THR A 3 -6.56 -16.65 26.08
CA THR A 3 -6.30 -16.29 24.67
C THR A 3 -6.87 -14.91 24.34
N ALA A 4 -8.09 -14.61 24.80
CA ALA A 4 -8.71 -13.30 24.62
C ALA A 4 -7.88 -12.15 25.24
N MET A 5 -7.33 -12.37 26.44
CA MET A 5 -6.50 -11.36 27.11
C MET A 5 -5.18 -11.12 26.37
N LEU A 6 -4.57 -12.17 25.82
CA LEU A 6 -3.39 -12.04 24.96
C LEU A 6 -3.71 -11.26 23.69
N THR A 7 -4.82 -11.56 23.03
CA THR A 7 -5.26 -10.84 21.82
C THR A 7 -5.44 -9.35 22.11
N TYR A 8 -6.18 -8.99 23.17
CA TYR A 8 -6.38 -7.59 23.52
C TYR A 8 -5.10 -6.87 23.88
N LEU A 9 -4.17 -7.54 24.57
CA LEU A 9 -2.89 -6.95 24.91
C LEU A 9 -2.05 -6.68 23.66
N PHE A 10 -1.92 -7.66 22.75
CA PHE A 10 -1.12 -7.48 21.52
C PHE A 10 -1.74 -6.46 20.58
N VAL A 11 -3.05 -6.54 20.32
CA VAL A 11 -3.75 -5.62 19.44
C VAL A 11 -3.71 -4.21 20.06
N GLY A 12 -4.11 -4.08 21.32
CA GLY A 12 -4.12 -2.81 22.04
C GLY A 12 -2.75 -2.15 22.05
N ALA A 13 -1.70 -2.89 22.45
CA ALA A 13 -0.33 -2.38 22.46
C ALA A 13 0.15 -1.94 21.07
N SER A 14 -0.16 -2.71 20.02
CA SER A 14 0.23 -2.37 18.64
C SER A 14 -0.44 -1.06 18.19
N PHE A 15 -1.76 -0.93 18.40
CA PHE A 15 -2.47 0.30 18.08
C PHE A 15 -1.96 1.49 18.89
N SER A 16 -1.76 1.33 20.20
CA SER A 16 -1.23 2.39 21.07
C SER A 16 0.16 2.85 20.62
N LEU A 17 1.04 1.91 20.25
CA LEU A 17 2.37 2.22 19.73
C LEU A 17 2.28 3.04 18.43
N TYR A 18 1.52 2.57 17.43
CA TYR A 18 1.39 3.27 16.15
C TYR A 18 0.72 4.64 16.30
N ILE A 19 -0.30 4.77 17.14
CA ILE A 19 -0.93 6.07 17.45
C ILE A 19 0.08 6.99 18.13
N GLY A 20 0.87 6.49 19.09
CA GLY A 20 1.94 7.25 19.74
C GLY A 20 2.98 7.76 18.75
N ILE A 21 3.44 6.89 17.83
CA ILE A 21 4.35 7.27 16.74
C ILE A 21 3.69 8.35 15.86
N ALA A 22 2.45 8.15 15.43
CA ALA A 22 1.74 9.10 14.57
C ALA A 22 1.56 10.49 15.20
N ILE A 23 1.35 10.56 16.53
CA ILE A 23 1.29 11.83 17.26
C ILE A 23 2.68 12.47 17.35
N TRP A 24 3.73 11.69 17.59
CA TRP A 24 5.09 12.18 17.70
C TRP A 24 5.68 12.65 16.36
N SER A 25 5.32 11.98 15.26
CA SER A 25 5.83 12.21 13.91
C SER A 25 4.86 12.97 13.02
N ARG A 26 4.07 13.91 13.57
CA ARG A 26 3.10 14.69 12.79
C ARG A 26 3.78 15.48 11.68
N ALA A 27 3.30 15.32 10.45
CA ALA A 27 3.77 16.06 9.30
C ALA A 27 3.27 17.51 9.34
N GLY A 28 4.14 18.47 9.01
CA GLY A 28 3.81 19.90 8.94
C GLY A 28 3.39 20.37 7.54
N SER A 29 3.63 19.57 6.51
CA SER A 29 3.27 19.90 5.11
C SER A 29 2.78 18.70 4.31
N THR A 30 2.09 18.96 3.19
CA THR A 30 1.65 17.93 2.24
C THR A 30 2.80 17.09 1.70
N LYS A 31 3.97 17.70 1.46
CA LYS A 31 5.16 17.00 0.96
C LYS A 31 5.78 16.09 2.04
N GLU A 32 5.77 16.53 3.30
CA GLU A 32 6.17 15.68 4.42
C GLU A 32 5.19 14.51 4.62
N PHE A 33 3.90 14.77 4.47
CA PHE A 33 2.87 13.75 4.64
C PHE A 33 2.91 12.67 3.55
N TYR A 34 2.97 13.05 2.27
CA TYR A 34 2.88 12.09 1.16
C TYR A 34 4.21 11.45 0.74
N VAL A 35 5.34 12.15 0.90
CA VAL A 35 6.64 11.65 0.41
C VAL A 35 7.75 11.73 1.46
N ALA A 36 7.41 11.96 2.73
CA ALA A 36 8.39 12.09 3.82
C ALA A 36 9.52 13.10 3.49
N GLY A 37 9.16 14.18 2.77
CA GLY A 37 10.12 15.20 2.32
C GLY A 37 11.13 14.72 1.26
N GLY A 38 11.10 13.46 0.85
CA GLY A 38 12.06 12.83 -0.06
C GLY A 38 13.37 12.40 0.62
N GLY A 39 13.44 12.42 1.96
CA GLY A 39 14.67 12.13 2.72
C GLY A 39 14.89 10.66 3.09
N VAL A 40 13.96 9.77 2.77
CA VAL A 40 14.04 8.34 3.13
C VAL A 40 15.02 7.62 2.20
N HIS A 41 15.96 6.86 2.77
CA HIS A 41 16.93 6.09 2.01
C HIS A 41 16.23 5.11 1.05
N PRO A 42 16.67 4.96 -0.22
CA PRO A 42 15.97 4.14 -1.22
C PRO A 42 15.72 2.69 -0.78
N ILE A 43 16.67 2.07 -0.08
CA ILE A 43 16.51 0.69 0.44
C ILE A 43 15.40 0.65 1.51
N ALA A 44 15.37 1.61 2.44
CA ALA A 44 14.33 1.67 3.46
C ALA A 44 12.96 1.95 2.85
N ASN A 45 12.89 2.84 1.87
CA ASN A 45 11.66 3.12 1.13
C ASN A 45 11.17 1.87 0.36
N GLY A 46 12.08 1.16 -0.31
CA GLY A 46 11.76 -0.09 -1.02
C GLY A 46 11.29 -1.20 -0.09
N MET A 47 11.93 -1.36 1.07
CA MET A 47 11.48 -2.30 2.11
C MET A 47 10.10 -1.91 2.65
N ALA A 48 9.84 -0.62 2.86
CA ALA A 48 8.53 -0.14 3.30
C ALA A 48 7.45 -0.44 2.26
N THR A 49 7.71 -0.21 0.96
CA THR A 49 6.75 -0.55 -0.11
C THR A 49 6.53 -2.06 -0.21
N ALA A 50 7.58 -2.86 -0.07
CA ALA A 50 7.47 -4.32 -0.05
C ALA A 50 6.67 -4.82 1.17
N ALA A 51 6.84 -4.20 2.33
CA ALA A 51 6.08 -4.53 3.54
C ALA A 51 4.60 -4.18 3.40
N ASP A 52 4.27 -3.02 2.82
CA ASP A 52 2.89 -2.63 2.53
C ASP A 52 2.21 -3.57 1.54
N TRP A 53 2.96 -4.04 0.53
CA TRP A 53 2.51 -5.08 -0.40
C TRP A 53 2.23 -6.43 0.29
N MET A 54 2.94 -6.73 1.39
CA MET A 54 2.78 -7.95 2.18
C MET A 54 1.70 -7.78 3.26
N SER A 55 0.44 -7.85 2.84
CA SER A 55 -0.71 -7.76 3.75
C SER A 55 -1.15 -9.12 4.31
N ALA A 56 -2.00 -9.10 5.36
CA ALA A 56 -2.65 -10.30 5.88
C ALA A 56 -3.47 -11.03 4.81
N ALA A 57 -4.10 -10.28 3.89
CA ALA A 57 -4.83 -10.85 2.77
C ALA A 57 -3.88 -11.62 1.85
N SER A 58 -2.70 -11.09 1.55
CA SER A 58 -1.69 -11.76 0.74
C SER A 58 -1.19 -13.04 1.40
N PHE A 59 -0.89 -12.99 2.70
CA PHE A 59 -0.40 -14.16 3.45
C PHE A 59 -1.44 -15.29 3.51
N ILE A 60 -2.66 -14.98 3.97
CA ILE A 60 -3.72 -15.98 4.15
C ILE A 60 -4.23 -16.50 2.80
N SER A 61 -4.45 -15.61 1.82
CA SER A 61 -4.97 -16.02 0.51
C SER A 61 -3.99 -16.91 -0.24
N MET A 62 -2.70 -16.59 -0.24
CA MET A 62 -1.71 -17.43 -0.91
C MET A 62 -1.56 -18.80 -0.25
N ALA A 63 -1.53 -18.83 1.09
CA ALA A 63 -1.51 -20.09 1.83
C ALA A 63 -2.76 -20.94 1.52
N GLY A 64 -3.94 -20.32 1.47
CA GLY A 64 -5.19 -20.99 1.11
C GLY A 64 -5.16 -21.55 -0.32
N ILE A 65 -4.83 -20.71 -1.31
CA ILE A 65 -4.78 -21.12 -2.73
C ILE A 65 -3.81 -22.29 -2.92
N ILE A 66 -2.61 -22.22 -2.35
CA ILE A 66 -1.62 -23.30 -2.47
C ILE A 66 -2.08 -24.56 -1.72
N ALA A 67 -2.73 -24.43 -0.56
CA ALA A 67 -3.25 -25.58 0.16
C ALA A 67 -4.32 -26.35 -0.63
N PHE A 68 -5.13 -25.66 -1.45
CA PHE A 68 -6.17 -26.29 -2.27
C PHE A 68 -5.69 -26.70 -3.67
N LEU A 69 -4.86 -25.90 -4.33
CA LEU A 69 -4.42 -26.12 -5.72
C LEU A 69 -3.02 -26.75 -5.83
N GLY A 70 -2.29 -26.91 -4.72
CA GLY A 70 -0.94 -27.44 -4.73
C GLY A 70 0.04 -26.58 -5.54
N TYR A 71 0.97 -27.23 -6.24
CA TYR A 71 2.01 -26.56 -7.03
C TYR A 71 1.43 -25.69 -8.14
N ASP A 72 0.29 -26.07 -8.73
CA ASP A 72 -0.35 -25.31 -9.81
C ASP A 72 -0.80 -23.92 -9.32
N GLY A 73 -1.07 -23.75 -8.02
CA GLY A 73 -1.36 -22.46 -7.40
C GLY A 73 -0.16 -21.50 -7.38
N SER A 74 1.07 -21.98 -7.57
CA SER A 74 2.29 -21.14 -7.55
C SER A 74 2.34 -20.09 -8.66
N VAL A 75 1.60 -20.30 -9.75
CA VAL A 75 1.47 -19.31 -10.84
C VAL A 75 0.84 -18.00 -10.35
N TYR A 76 -0.06 -18.07 -9.35
CA TYR A 76 -0.64 -16.87 -8.73
C TYR A 76 0.42 -16.08 -7.96
N LEU A 77 1.35 -16.75 -7.28
CA LEU A 77 2.44 -16.10 -6.56
C LEU A 77 3.39 -15.38 -7.54
N LEU A 78 3.74 -16.04 -8.64
CA LEU A 78 4.57 -15.46 -9.70
C LEU A 78 3.88 -14.29 -10.41
N GLY A 79 2.62 -14.45 -10.79
CA GLY A 79 1.85 -13.40 -11.45
C GLY A 79 1.62 -12.19 -10.55
N TRP A 80 1.28 -12.42 -9.28
CA TRP A 80 1.05 -11.38 -8.28
C TRP A 80 2.32 -10.58 -8.00
N THR A 81 3.41 -11.27 -7.65
CA THR A 81 4.70 -10.61 -7.33
C THR A 81 5.32 -9.99 -8.57
N GLY A 82 5.28 -10.69 -9.70
CA GLY A 82 5.78 -10.20 -10.98
C GLY A 82 5.04 -8.94 -11.44
N GLY A 83 3.71 -8.94 -11.34
CA GLY A 83 2.88 -7.77 -11.67
C GLY A 83 3.22 -6.54 -10.82
N TYR A 84 3.43 -6.73 -9.52
CA TYR A 84 3.88 -5.66 -8.63
C TYR A 84 5.25 -5.09 -9.03
N VAL A 85 6.23 -5.96 -9.32
CA VAL A 85 7.56 -5.53 -9.78
C VAL A 85 7.46 -4.78 -11.11
N LEU A 86 6.67 -5.27 -12.07
CA LEU A 86 6.45 -4.60 -13.34
C LEU A 86 5.81 -3.22 -13.15
N LEU A 87 4.80 -3.09 -12.29
CA LEU A 87 4.19 -1.80 -11.97
C LEU A 87 5.21 -0.85 -11.32
N ALA A 88 6.01 -1.34 -10.37
CA ALA A 88 7.03 -0.56 -9.68
C ALA A 88 8.12 -0.05 -10.65
N LEU A 89 8.51 -0.85 -11.65
CA LEU A 89 9.53 -0.47 -12.62
C LEU A 89 8.99 0.34 -13.79
N LEU A 90 7.79 0.03 -14.27
CA LEU A 90 7.24 0.59 -15.51
C LEU A 90 6.30 1.77 -15.28
N LEU A 91 5.66 1.88 -14.11
CA LEU A 91 4.68 2.94 -13.86
C LEU A 91 5.19 3.95 -12.83
N ALA A 92 5.77 3.48 -11.72
CA ALA A 92 6.19 4.36 -10.62
C ALA A 92 7.18 5.47 -11.06
N PRO A 93 8.15 5.23 -11.97
CA PRO A 93 9.04 6.30 -12.43
C PRO A 93 8.31 7.41 -13.20
N TYR A 94 7.27 7.08 -13.96
CA TYR A 94 6.49 8.07 -14.69
C TYR A 94 5.60 8.89 -13.77
N LEU A 95 4.94 8.23 -12.82
CA LEU A 95 4.15 8.92 -11.80
C LEU A 95 5.02 9.87 -10.97
N ARG A 96 6.23 9.42 -10.58
CA ARG A 96 7.21 10.26 -9.87
C ARG A 96 7.63 11.49 -10.68
N LYS A 97 7.87 11.33 -11.98
CA LYS A 97 8.21 12.45 -12.89
C LYS A 97 7.06 13.44 -13.06
N PHE A 98 5.82 12.97 -12.98
CA PHE A 98 4.62 13.79 -13.13
C PHE A 98 4.35 14.69 -11.90
N GLY A 99 4.88 14.32 -10.72
CA GLY A 99 4.92 15.18 -9.55
C GLY A 99 3.60 15.33 -8.77
N GLN A 100 2.59 14.52 -9.10
CA GLN A 100 1.34 14.44 -8.32
C GLN A 100 1.45 13.41 -7.20
N PHE A 101 0.75 13.65 -6.09
CA PHE A 101 0.81 12.78 -4.91
C PHE A 101 -0.18 11.61 -4.95
N THR A 102 -1.26 11.72 -5.74
CA THR A 102 -2.31 10.69 -5.81
C THR A 102 -2.63 10.30 -7.26
N VAL A 103 -3.12 9.08 -7.46
CA VAL A 103 -3.54 8.59 -8.79
C VAL A 103 -4.72 9.39 -9.36
N PRO A 104 -5.77 9.75 -8.59
CA PRO A 104 -6.84 10.60 -9.11
C PRO A 104 -6.36 12.00 -9.52
N ASP A 105 -5.43 12.59 -8.78
CA ASP A 105 -4.84 13.88 -9.16
C ASP A 105 -4.04 13.76 -10.45
N PHE A 106 -3.25 12.70 -10.59
CA PHE A 106 -2.54 12.37 -11.83
C PHE A 106 -3.52 12.28 -13.01
N ILE A 107 -4.63 11.53 -12.89
CA ILE A 107 -5.61 11.39 -13.97
C ILE A 107 -6.26 12.74 -14.28
N GLY A 108 -6.67 13.48 -13.26
CA GLY A 108 -7.29 14.80 -13.45
C GLY A 108 -6.40 15.78 -14.21
N GLU A 109 -5.12 15.82 -13.87
CA GLU A 109 -4.17 16.72 -14.55
C GLU A 109 -3.72 16.18 -15.92
N ARG A 110 -3.54 14.87 -16.06
CA ARG A 110 -3.13 14.26 -17.34
C ARG A 110 -4.15 14.52 -18.46
N TYR A 111 -5.43 14.58 -18.12
CA TYR A 111 -6.54 14.78 -19.05
C TYR A 111 -7.20 16.16 -18.93
N TYR A 112 -6.68 17.06 -18.09
CA TYR A 112 -7.25 18.38 -17.82
C TYR A 112 -8.76 18.35 -17.50
N SER A 113 -9.22 17.31 -16.77
CA SER A 113 -10.64 17.02 -16.59
C SER A 113 -11.00 16.71 -15.15
N LYS A 114 -11.87 17.55 -14.58
CA LYS A 114 -12.47 17.33 -13.25
C LYS A 114 -13.34 16.08 -13.22
N ALA A 115 -14.04 15.78 -14.31
CA ALA A 115 -14.86 14.57 -14.41
C ALA A 115 -13.98 13.32 -14.35
N ALA A 116 -12.85 13.30 -15.08
CA ALA A 116 -11.90 12.18 -15.05
C ALA A 116 -11.31 11.98 -13.64
N ARG A 117 -11.00 13.07 -12.91
CA ARG A 117 -10.57 13.00 -11.51
C ARG A 117 -11.64 12.34 -10.62
N ILE A 118 -12.90 12.75 -10.73
CA ILE A 118 -13.99 12.20 -9.92
C ILE A 118 -14.17 10.71 -10.21
N VAL A 119 -14.15 10.31 -11.50
CA VAL A 119 -14.21 8.90 -11.88
C VAL A 119 -13.06 8.12 -11.25
N ALA A 120 -11.84 8.66 -11.29
CA ALA A 120 -10.68 8.02 -10.66
C ALA A 120 -10.82 7.90 -9.13
N VAL A 121 -11.40 8.89 -8.45
CA VAL A 121 -11.72 8.82 -7.01
C VAL A 121 -12.73 7.70 -6.75
N ILE A 122 -13.79 7.61 -7.55
CA ILE A 122 -14.81 6.56 -7.42
C ILE A 122 -14.14 5.18 -7.59
N CYS A 123 -13.34 5.00 -8.64
CA CYS A 123 -12.59 3.76 -8.86
C CYS A 123 -11.66 3.43 -7.68
N LEU A 124 -10.93 4.41 -7.15
CA LEU A 124 -10.04 4.24 -6.01
C LEU A 124 -10.80 3.76 -4.76
N ILE A 125 -11.97 4.35 -4.49
CA ILE A 125 -12.84 3.94 -3.38
C ILE A 125 -13.29 2.49 -3.59
N PHE A 126 -13.84 2.15 -4.76
CA PHE A 126 -14.29 0.79 -5.05
C PHE A 126 -13.17 -0.24 -4.83
N ILE A 127 -11.98 0.01 -5.39
CA ILE A 127 -10.82 -0.89 -5.25
C ILE A 127 -10.39 -1.04 -3.78
N SER A 128 -10.53 0.00 -2.96
CA SER A 128 -10.08 -0.03 -1.56
C SER A 128 -10.99 -0.87 -0.65
N PHE A 129 -12.24 -1.13 -1.08
CA PHE A 129 -13.23 -1.89 -0.29
C PHE A 129 -13.53 -3.28 -0.86
N THR A 130 -12.93 -3.64 -2.00
CA THR A 130 -13.03 -4.98 -2.62
C THR A 130 -11.79 -5.80 -2.36
#